data_AF-A0A1D1V0U2-F1
#
_entry.id   AF-A0A1D1V0U2-F1
#
_cell.length_a   1.000
_cell.length_b   1.000
_cell.length_c   1.000
_cell.angle_alpha   90.00
_cell.angle_beta   90.00
_cell.angle_gamma   90.00
#
_symmetry.space_group_name_H-M   'P 1'
#
loop_
_entity.id
_entity.type
_entity.pdbx_description
1 polymer ?
#
loop_
_entity_poly.entity_id
_entity_poly.type
_entity_poly.pdbx_seq_one_letter_code
_entity_poly.pdbx_strand_id
1 'polypeptide(L)'
;MDSDWVYRAEYSLSDRSFCKKCGNGIGKDVVRLAIMQQSRFHDGKDCLWHHVHCFFQKKHNVNVNEIWHFHNLRWKDQERIRQKAEGKIKGKKAADSSEESGETEEDDEEEQAKTKSKRGKRQGGSRKKKATKQTKTEAGMNEEMVALKEQNERIWAARDELAQLPAKAQKELLEANEQHVPVANKIMDRCVDMLLFGPTEKCDQCTRNGHLVISADGYHCIGSVNEWAKCDVKTQHPRRRVLLIPEKLLDKYSFL
;
A
#
# COMPACT_ATOMS: atom_id res chain seq x y z
N MET A 1 -11.92 -19.51 9.92
CA MET A 1 -10.97 -19.94 8.88
C MET A 1 -9.80 -18.99 8.95
N ASP A 2 -8.88 -19.34 9.82
CA ASP A 2 -7.78 -18.51 10.25
C ASP A 2 -6.66 -18.70 9.24
N SER A 3 -6.52 -17.74 8.33
CA SER A 3 -5.77 -17.92 7.10
C SER A 3 -4.34 -18.40 7.36
N ASP A 4 -3.89 -19.42 6.62
CA ASP A 4 -2.61 -20.10 6.86
C ASP A 4 -1.38 -19.40 6.27
N TRP A 5 -1.53 -18.10 6.02
CA TRP A 5 -0.42 -17.21 5.68
C TRP A 5 0.60 -17.15 6.83
N VAL A 6 1.85 -17.52 6.53
CA VAL A 6 2.97 -17.44 7.49
C VAL A 6 3.44 -15.99 7.66
N TYR A 7 3.23 -15.14 6.64
CA TYR A 7 3.68 -13.76 6.61
C TYR A 7 2.56 -12.81 6.15
N ARG A 8 2.66 -11.53 6.52
CA ARG A 8 1.71 -10.48 6.13
C ARG A 8 2.46 -9.17 5.88
N ALA A 9 2.03 -8.43 4.85
CA ALA A 9 2.52 -7.09 4.56
C ALA A 9 1.40 -6.06 4.65
N GLU A 10 1.72 -4.86 5.15
CA GLU A 10 0.83 -3.69 5.13
C GLU A 10 1.63 -2.40 5.32
N TYR A 11 1.02 -1.27 4.97
CA TYR A 11 1.44 0.04 5.47
C TYR A 11 0.99 0.19 6.94
N SER A 12 1.79 0.87 7.75
CA SER A 12 1.56 0.98 9.19
C SER A 12 0.37 1.88 9.53
N LEU A 13 -0.76 1.30 9.97
CA LEU A 13 -1.97 2.07 10.32
C LEU A 13 -1.75 3.13 11.43
N SER A 14 -0.73 2.94 12.28
CA SER A 14 -0.28 3.91 13.28
C SER A 14 1.13 3.60 13.75
N ASP A 15 1.89 4.66 14.04
CA ASP A 15 3.19 4.72 14.73
C ASP A 15 3.36 3.85 15.99
N ARG A 16 2.27 3.58 16.74
CA ARG A 16 2.24 2.78 18.00
C ARG A 16 2.72 1.31 17.89
N SER A 17 3.30 0.88 16.79
CA SER A 17 3.80 -0.48 16.58
C SER A 17 5.32 -0.57 16.70
N PHE A 18 5.84 -1.61 17.35
CA PHE A 18 7.28 -1.78 17.60
C PHE A 18 7.86 -2.97 16.83
N CYS A 19 9.07 -2.81 16.29
CA CYS A 19 9.74 -3.87 15.55
C CYS A 19 10.30 -4.95 16.51
N LYS A 20 9.77 -6.17 16.42
CA LYS A 20 10.15 -7.35 17.23
C LYS A 20 11.57 -7.90 16.98
N LYS A 21 12.47 -7.12 16.37
CA LYS A 21 13.92 -7.40 16.26
C LYS A 21 14.79 -6.27 16.83
N CYS A 22 14.48 -5.00 16.54
CA CYS A 22 15.31 -3.86 16.95
C CYS A 22 14.71 -3.01 18.08
N GLY A 23 13.51 -3.33 18.58
CA GLY A 23 12.84 -2.58 19.64
C GLY A 23 12.16 -1.30 19.16
N ASN A 24 12.82 -0.52 18.29
CA ASN A 24 12.34 0.77 17.77
C ASN A 24 10.90 0.70 17.21
N GLY A 25 10.18 1.81 17.37
CA GLY A 25 8.87 2.03 16.76
C GLY A 25 8.92 2.01 15.23
N ILE A 26 7.76 1.77 14.62
CA ILE A 26 7.54 1.76 13.17
C ILE A 26 6.48 2.82 12.88
N GLY A 27 6.91 3.95 12.29
CA GLY A 27 6.06 5.11 12.01
C GLY A 27 4.82 4.79 11.17
N LYS A 28 3.83 5.70 11.21
CA LYS A 28 2.60 5.62 10.40
C LYS A 28 2.94 5.61 8.90
N ASP A 29 2.15 4.90 8.10
CA ASP A 29 2.26 4.73 6.65
C ASP A 29 3.61 4.17 6.14
N VAL A 30 4.47 3.66 7.02
CA VAL A 30 5.68 2.90 6.67
C VAL A 30 5.33 1.43 6.38
N VAL A 31 5.91 0.83 5.33
CA VAL A 31 5.75 -0.61 5.04
C VAL A 31 6.32 -1.46 6.17
N ARG A 32 5.50 -2.35 6.73
CA ARG A 32 5.87 -3.32 7.76
C ARG A 32 5.52 -4.74 7.35
N LEU A 33 6.34 -5.70 7.79
CA LEU A 33 6.14 -7.13 7.57
C LEU A 33 5.93 -7.83 8.91
N ALA A 34 4.85 -8.61 9.03
CA ALA A 34 4.61 -9.48 10.16
C ALA A 34 5.02 -10.93 9.85
N ILE A 35 5.50 -11.60 10.88
CA ILE A 35 5.44 -13.07 10.98
C ILE A 35 4.15 -13.38 11.75
N MET A 36 3.29 -14.22 11.17
CA MET A 36 2.09 -14.71 11.85
C MET A 36 2.48 -15.85 12.78
N GLN A 37 2.06 -15.80 14.05
CA GLN A 37 2.35 -16.84 15.04
C GLN A 37 1.13 -17.06 15.94
N GLN A 38 0.78 -18.32 16.25
CA GLN A 38 -0.29 -18.60 17.21
C GLN A 38 -0.01 -17.91 18.56
N SER A 39 -1.03 -17.24 19.10
CA SER A 39 -0.92 -16.56 20.39
C SER A 39 -0.77 -17.56 21.54
N ARG A 40 -0.31 -17.06 22.67
CA ARG A 40 -0.29 -17.77 23.96
C ARG A 40 -1.50 -17.44 24.85
N PHE A 41 -2.32 -16.47 24.45
CA PHE A 41 -3.35 -15.85 25.29
C PHE A 41 -4.78 -15.94 24.74
N HIS A 42 -4.93 -16.22 23.45
CA HIS A 42 -6.21 -16.39 22.77
C HIS A 42 -6.08 -17.41 21.63
N ASP A 43 -7.19 -17.94 21.16
CA ASP A 43 -7.20 -18.84 20.00
C ASP A 43 -7.20 -18.01 18.69
N GLY A 44 -5.99 -17.70 18.22
CA GLY A 44 -5.77 -16.87 17.05
C GLY A 44 -4.29 -16.55 16.80
N LYS A 45 -4.00 -15.99 15.62
CA LYS A 45 -2.63 -15.69 15.16
C LYS A 45 -2.25 -14.22 15.41
N ASP A 46 -1.26 -13.99 16.26
CA ASP A 46 -0.67 -12.67 16.53
C ASP A 46 0.26 -12.20 15.39
N CYS A 47 0.23 -10.90 15.08
CA CYS A 47 1.08 -10.27 14.06
C CYS A 47 2.40 -9.75 14.69
N LEU A 48 3.50 -10.49 14.53
CA LEU A 48 4.82 -10.05 14.99
C LEU A 48 5.48 -9.08 14.00
N TRP A 49 5.21 -7.78 14.14
CA TRP A 49 5.68 -6.72 13.24
C TRP A 49 7.21 -6.52 13.24
N HIS A 50 7.74 -6.30 12.04
CA HIS A 50 9.14 -5.97 11.78
C HIS A 50 9.26 -4.89 10.69
N HIS A 51 10.27 -4.03 10.80
CA HIS A 51 10.77 -3.26 9.66
C HIS A 51 11.19 -4.21 8.51
N VAL A 52 10.95 -3.83 7.26
CA VAL A 52 11.28 -4.67 6.08
C VAL A 52 12.73 -5.17 6.10
N HIS A 53 13.69 -4.32 6.46
CA HIS A 53 15.10 -4.72 6.61
C HIS A 53 15.30 -5.74 7.73
N CYS A 54 14.72 -5.50 8.91
CA CYS A 54 14.85 -6.39 10.07
C CYS A 54 14.20 -7.77 9.86
N PHE A 55 13.14 -7.83 9.05
CA PHE A 55 12.48 -9.07 8.63
C PHE A 55 13.40 -9.96 7.78
N PHE A 56 13.99 -9.40 6.71
CA PHE A 56 14.92 -10.14 5.83
C PHE A 56 16.27 -10.49 6.48
N GLN A 57 16.59 -9.90 7.65
CA GLN A 57 17.68 -10.36 8.53
C GLN A 57 17.25 -11.42 9.57
N LYS A 58 16.08 -12.05 9.41
CA LYS A 58 15.54 -13.11 10.28
C LYS A 58 14.92 -14.25 9.47
N LYS A 59 14.43 -13.94 8.26
CA LYS A 59 13.95 -14.90 7.26
C LYS A 59 14.63 -14.57 5.93
N HIS A 60 15.53 -15.46 5.48
CA HIS A 60 16.42 -15.20 4.34
C HIS A 60 15.88 -15.70 3.00
N ASN A 61 15.07 -16.77 3.01
CA ASN A 61 14.39 -17.30 1.83
C ASN A 61 12.88 -17.22 2.10
N VAL A 62 12.22 -16.17 1.61
CA VAL A 62 10.76 -15.99 1.75
C VAL A 62 10.17 -15.88 0.35
N ASN A 63 9.27 -16.80 0.01
CA ASN A 63 8.51 -16.67 -1.23
C ASN A 63 7.55 -15.49 -1.10
N VAL A 64 7.56 -14.59 -2.08
CA VAL A 64 6.69 -13.41 -2.09
C VAL A 64 5.21 -13.81 -2.09
N ASN A 65 4.87 -14.96 -2.67
CA ASN A 65 3.51 -15.50 -2.71
C ASN A 65 3.01 -16.02 -1.34
N GLU A 66 3.88 -16.20 -0.34
CA GLU A 66 3.50 -16.56 1.05
C GLU A 66 3.12 -15.33 1.90
N ILE A 67 3.25 -14.12 1.34
CA ILE A 67 3.04 -12.86 2.06
C ILE A 67 1.63 -12.33 1.79
N TRP A 68 0.75 -12.46 2.79
CA TRP A 68 -0.62 -11.95 2.67
C TRP A 68 -0.66 -10.43 2.49
N HIS A 69 -1.64 -9.96 1.72
CA HIS A 69 -1.80 -8.55 1.30
C HIS A 69 -0.61 -7.95 0.52
N PHE A 70 0.34 -8.75 0.03
CA PHE A 70 1.46 -8.24 -0.77
C PHE A 70 1.02 -7.42 -1.99
N HIS A 71 0.00 -7.88 -2.72
CA HIS A 71 -0.55 -7.21 -3.91
C HIS A 71 -1.20 -5.85 -3.60
N ASN A 72 -1.59 -5.61 -2.35
CA ASN A 72 -2.18 -4.34 -1.91
C ASN A 72 -1.13 -3.21 -1.79
N LEU A 73 0.16 -3.53 -1.72
CA LEU A 73 1.23 -2.51 -1.65
C LEU A 73 1.38 -1.75 -2.98
N ARG A 74 1.93 -0.53 -2.94
CA ARG A 74 2.35 0.20 -4.16
C ARG A 74 3.39 -0.61 -4.91
N TRP A 75 3.32 -0.64 -6.25
CA TRP A 75 4.23 -1.42 -7.10
C TRP A 75 5.73 -1.23 -6.77
N LYS A 76 6.14 0.00 -6.47
CA LYS A 76 7.53 0.35 -6.08
C LYS A 76 7.99 -0.38 -4.80
N ASP A 77 7.11 -0.54 -3.80
CA ASP A 77 7.42 -1.30 -2.58
C ASP A 77 7.32 -2.81 -2.80
N GLN A 78 6.41 -3.27 -3.67
CA GLN A 78 6.40 -4.67 -4.11
C GLN A 78 7.75 -5.07 -4.72
N GLU A 79 8.26 -4.29 -5.68
CA GLU A 79 9.56 -4.56 -6.31
C GLU A 79 10.71 -4.52 -5.28
N ARG A 80 10.70 -3.54 -4.37
CA ARG A 80 11.67 -3.42 -3.26
C ARG A 80 11.67 -4.61 -2.30
N ILE A 81 10.55 -5.34 -2.19
CA ILE A 81 10.43 -6.59 -1.42
C ILE A 81 10.89 -7.79 -2.26
N ARG A 82 10.48 -7.89 -3.54
CA ARG A 82 10.96 -8.93 -4.47
C ARG A 82 12.50 -8.94 -4.54
N GLN A 83 13.12 -7.77 -4.76
CA GLN A 83 14.59 -7.61 -4.80
C GLN A 83 15.29 -8.03 -3.49
N LYS A 84 14.61 -7.94 -2.33
CA LYS A 84 15.15 -8.40 -1.03
C LYS A 84 14.99 -9.90 -0.84
N ALA A 85 13.85 -10.47 -1.23
CA ALA A 85 13.61 -11.91 -1.22
C ALA A 85 14.58 -12.67 -2.14
N GLU A 86 14.90 -12.09 -3.30
CA GLU A 86 15.88 -12.60 -4.26
C GLU A 86 17.35 -12.32 -3.87
N GLY A 87 17.60 -11.64 -2.74
CA GLY A 87 18.95 -11.28 -2.28
C GLY A 87 19.71 -10.27 -3.15
N LYS A 88 19.08 -9.64 -4.15
CA LYS A 88 19.72 -8.83 -5.20
C LYS A 88 20.17 -7.42 -4.76
N ILE A 89 20.53 -7.23 -3.48
CA ILE A 89 20.98 -5.93 -2.94
C ILE A 89 22.42 -6.00 -2.42
N LYS A 90 23.36 -5.45 -3.20
CA LYS A 90 24.66 -5.02 -2.66
C LYS A 90 24.43 -3.84 -1.73
N GLY A 91 24.78 -3.98 -0.46
CA GLY A 91 24.44 -3.00 0.57
C GLY A 91 25.11 -1.63 0.38
N LYS A 92 24.30 -0.57 0.42
CA LYS A 92 24.72 0.73 0.96
C LYS A 92 23.92 0.99 2.25
N LYS A 93 24.64 1.09 3.36
CA LYS A 93 24.22 1.80 4.58
C LYS A 93 24.95 3.16 4.59
N ALA A 94 24.51 4.19 5.30
CA ALA A 94 23.16 4.59 5.73
C ALA A 94 23.29 6.02 6.29
N ALA A 95 22.26 6.85 6.12
CA ALA A 95 22.06 8.09 6.87
C ALA A 95 20.57 8.46 6.82
N ASP A 96 20.00 8.79 7.96
CA ASP A 96 18.74 9.54 8.12
C ASP A 96 19.03 11.06 7.96
N SER A 97 18.09 12.00 7.94
CA SER A 97 16.65 11.96 8.28
C SER A 97 15.83 12.88 7.37
N SER A 98 14.54 12.99 7.69
CA SER A 98 13.62 14.10 7.38
C SER A 98 13.91 15.34 8.26
N GLU A 99 13.15 16.44 8.25
CA GLU A 99 11.96 16.86 7.45
C GLU A 99 12.42 17.93 6.42
N GLU A 100 11.82 19.08 6.05
CA GLU A 100 10.58 19.84 6.34
C GLU A 100 10.27 20.73 5.11
N SER A 101 9.24 21.60 5.10
CA SER A 101 9.02 22.61 4.04
C SER A 101 8.37 23.92 4.51
N GLY A 102 8.94 25.06 4.12
CA GLY A 102 8.58 26.43 4.57
C GLY A 102 9.80 27.10 5.25
N GLU A 103 10.01 28.41 5.20
CA GLU A 103 9.13 29.52 4.76
C GLU A 103 9.79 30.40 3.65
N THR A 104 9.43 31.68 3.57
CA THR A 104 9.61 32.61 2.44
C THR A 104 11.00 33.24 2.28
N GLU A 105 11.26 33.76 1.07
CA GLU A 105 12.38 34.64 0.73
C GLU A 105 12.15 36.08 1.22
N GLU A 106 13.20 36.75 1.69
CA GLU A 106 13.42 38.21 1.54
C GLU A 106 14.94 38.48 1.64
N ASP A 107 15.43 39.53 0.96
CA ASP A 107 16.85 39.76 0.67
C ASP A 107 17.62 40.48 1.79
N ASP A 108 18.96 40.36 1.78
CA ASP A 108 19.83 41.56 1.83
C ASP A 108 21.27 41.25 1.34
N GLU A 109 21.96 42.26 0.81
CA GLU A 109 23.36 42.16 0.33
C GLU A 109 24.39 42.54 1.42
N GLU A 110 25.65 42.05 1.33
CA GLU A 110 26.87 42.89 1.19
C GLU A 110 28.15 42.01 1.06
N GLU A 111 29.29 42.65 0.82
CA GLU A 111 30.44 42.25 0.01
C GLU A 111 31.68 41.70 0.77
N GLN A 112 32.60 41.09 0.01
CA GLN A 112 34.07 41.00 0.25
C GLN A 112 34.67 40.17 1.41
N ALA A 113 35.93 39.68 1.34
CA ALA A 113 36.77 39.31 0.17
C ALA A 113 38.08 38.57 0.56
N LYS A 114 38.60 37.73 -0.37
CA LYS A 114 39.99 37.19 -0.44
C LYS A 114 40.30 36.17 0.69
N THR A 115 41.23 35.21 0.57
CA THR A 115 42.55 35.19 -0.12
C THR A 115 42.89 33.83 -0.79
N LYS A 116 44.05 33.78 -1.47
CA LYS A 116 44.50 32.75 -2.44
C LYS A 116 45.35 31.65 -1.78
N SER A 117 45.34 30.41 -2.30
CA SER A 117 46.61 29.68 -2.52
C SER A 117 46.57 28.58 -3.62
N LYS A 118 47.78 28.18 -4.03
CA LYS A 118 48.25 27.33 -5.16
C LYS A 118 48.07 25.82 -4.90
N ARG A 119 48.31 24.83 -5.81
CA ARG A 119 48.37 24.70 -7.30
C ARG A 119 48.81 23.26 -7.68
N GLY A 120 48.15 22.61 -8.65
CA GLY A 120 48.65 21.40 -9.35
C GLY A 120 47.51 20.41 -9.67
N LYS A 121 47.06 20.14 -10.91
CA LYS A 121 47.67 19.91 -12.25
C LYS A 121 48.09 18.45 -12.52
N ARG A 122 47.18 17.68 -13.14
CA ARG A 122 47.32 16.77 -14.32
C ARG A 122 45.92 16.17 -14.60
N GLN A 123 45.18 16.64 -15.61
CA GLN A 123 45.24 16.32 -17.06
C GLN A 123 44.73 14.92 -17.44
N GLY A 124 43.78 14.87 -18.40
CA GLY A 124 43.11 13.67 -18.89
C GLY A 124 41.76 13.41 -18.18
N GLY A 125 40.57 13.56 -18.80
CA GLY A 125 40.27 14.09 -20.13
C GLY A 125 39.48 13.14 -21.03
N SER A 126 38.22 12.83 -20.70
CA SER A 126 37.26 12.33 -21.70
C SER A 126 35.79 12.62 -21.35
N ARG A 127 35.00 12.68 -22.43
CA ARG A 127 33.61 13.14 -22.58
C ARG A 127 32.60 12.62 -21.55
N LYS A 128 31.91 13.59 -20.94
CA LYS A 128 30.51 13.57 -20.50
C LYS A 128 29.62 12.58 -21.31
N LYS A 129 29.35 11.39 -20.76
CA LYS A 129 28.22 10.54 -21.17
C LYS A 129 27.21 10.45 -20.02
N LYS A 130 26.23 11.37 -20.03
CA LYS A 130 25.02 11.29 -19.19
C LYS A 130 24.12 10.19 -19.78
N ALA A 131 24.42 8.93 -19.46
CA ALA A 131 23.75 7.76 -20.00
C ALA A 131 22.83 7.11 -18.94
N THR A 132 21.56 7.48 -19.05
CA THR A 132 20.34 6.81 -18.56
C THR A 132 20.55 5.42 -17.93
N LYS A 133 20.35 5.30 -16.61
CA LYS A 133 20.26 4.00 -15.91
C LYS A 133 18.85 3.77 -15.32
N GLN A 134 17.86 4.06 -16.14
CA GLN A 134 16.45 3.66 -16.06
C GLN A 134 16.17 3.07 -17.46
N THR A 135 15.45 1.93 -17.57
CA THR A 135 15.38 0.96 -18.72
C THR A 135 16.20 -0.34 -18.59
N LYS A 136 16.13 -1.04 -17.44
CA LYS A 136 16.57 -2.46 -17.39
C LYS A 136 15.76 -3.40 -16.47
N THR A 137 14.54 -3.01 -16.13
CA THR A 137 13.55 -3.83 -15.40
C THR A 137 12.30 -4.13 -16.23
N GLU A 138 11.96 -3.26 -17.18
CA GLU A 138 10.74 -3.38 -18.01
C GLU A 138 10.86 -4.43 -19.14
N ALA A 139 12.06 -4.63 -19.69
CA ALA A 139 12.33 -5.50 -20.85
C ALA A 139 12.30 -7.02 -20.56
N GLY A 140 11.46 -7.46 -19.62
CA GLY A 140 11.31 -8.85 -19.19
C GLY A 140 10.07 -9.12 -18.33
N MET A 141 9.11 -8.21 -18.31
CA MET A 141 7.78 -8.41 -17.70
C MET A 141 6.85 -9.04 -18.74
N ASN A 142 6.04 -10.03 -18.37
CA ASN A 142 4.97 -10.52 -19.25
C ASN A 142 3.80 -9.52 -19.27
N GLU A 143 2.94 -9.60 -20.29
CA GLU A 143 1.81 -8.69 -20.50
C GLU A 143 0.88 -8.62 -19.28
N GLU A 144 0.65 -9.77 -18.63
CA GLU A 144 -0.06 -9.89 -17.35
C GLU A 144 0.57 -9.04 -16.23
N MET A 145 1.88 -9.09 -16.03
CA MET A 145 2.58 -8.32 -15.00
C MET A 145 2.62 -6.82 -15.31
N VAL A 146 2.51 -6.43 -16.59
CA VAL A 146 2.30 -5.03 -17.01
C VAL A 146 0.87 -4.59 -16.68
N ALA A 147 -0.15 -5.36 -17.06
CA ALA A 147 -1.55 -5.06 -16.73
C ALA A 147 -1.80 -5.00 -15.21
N LEU A 148 -1.19 -5.90 -14.42
CA LEU A 148 -1.25 -5.89 -12.96
C LEU A 148 -0.54 -4.65 -12.34
N LYS A 149 0.52 -4.14 -12.99
CA LYS A 149 1.16 -2.88 -12.59
C LYS A 149 0.22 -1.70 -12.85
N GLU A 150 -0.34 -1.61 -14.05
CA GLU A 150 -1.27 -0.53 -14.44
C GLU A 150 -2.53 -0.53 -13.55
N GLN A 151 -3.08 -1.70 -13.25
CA GLN A 151 -4.19 -1.85 -12.31
C GLN A 151 -3.80 -1.40 -10.89
N ASN A 152 -2.60 -1.74 -10.40
CA ASN A 152 -2.10 -1.29 -9.10
C ASN A 152 -1.90 0.23 -9.05
N GLU A 153 -1.32 0.82 -10.10
CA GLU A 153 -1.10 2.27 -10.18
C GLU A 153 -2.44 3.03 -10.29
N ARG A 154 -3.43 2.52 -11.02
CA ARG A 154 -4.80 3.06 -11.05
C ARG A 154 -5.54 2.95 -9.70
N ILE A 155 -5.38 1.82 -9.00
CA ILE A 155 -5.92 1.63 -7.62
C ILE A 155 -5.30 2.64 -6.64
N TRP A 156 -4.01 2.92 -6.76
CA TRP A 156 -3.34 3.87 -5.88
C TRP A 156 -3.60 5.35 -6.25
N ALA A 157 -3.82 5.67 -7.53
CA ALA A 157 -4.27 7.01 -7.93
C ALA A 157 -5.64 7.35 -7.31
N ALA A 158 -6.65 6.49 -7.51
CA ALA A 158 -7.98 6.65 -6.92
C ALA A 158 -7.96 6.67 -5.38
N ARG A 159 -6.98 5.99 -4.76
CA ARG A 159 -6.78 6.04 -3.30
C ARG A 159 -6.25 7.40 -2.83
N ASP A 160 -5.26 7.95 -3.55
CA ASP A 160 -4.63 9.23 -3.21
C ASP A 160 -5.57 10.41 -3.52
N GLU A 161 -6.48 10.28 -4.48
CA GLU A 161 -7.64 11.16 -4.70
C GLU A 161 -8.66 11.06 -3.55
N LEU A 162 -9.13 9.85 -3.22
CA LEU A 162 -10.07 9.60 -2.11
C LEU A 162 -9.52 10.02 -0.73
N ALA A 163 -8.20 10.13 -0.57
CA ALA A 163 -7.57 10.66 0.65
C ALA A 163 -7.87 12.14 0.90
N GLN A 164 -8.28 12.89 -0.13
CA GLN A 164 -8.75 14.28 -0.01
C GLN A 164 -10.19 14.37 0.53
N LEU A 165 -10.98 13.30 0.43
CA LEU A 165 -12.31 13.24 1.02
C LEU A 165 -12.25 13.03 2.54
N PRO A 166 -12.98 13.80 3.35
CA PRO A 166 -13.11 13.52 4.77
C PRO A 166 -13.84 12.17 4.97
N ALA A 167 -13.46 11.44 6.00
CA ALA A 167 -14.01 10.11 6.30
C ALA A 167 -15.55 10.07 6.49
N LYS A 168 -16.21 11.23 6.68
CA LYS A 168 -17.67 11.36 6.64
C LYS A 168 -18.22 11.23 5.22
N ALA A 169 -17.67 11.97 4.25
CA ALA A 169 -18.08 11.89 2.85
C ALA A 169 -17.84 10.49 2.26
N GLN A 170 -16.73 9.82 2.66
CA GLN A 170 -16.47 8.44 2.26
C GLN A 170 -17.54 7.46 2.78
N LYS A 171 -18.16 7.70 3.95
CA LYS A 171 -19.28 6.90 4.46
C LYS A 171 -20.58 7.21 3.71
N GLU A 172 -20.90 8.50 3.55
CA GLU A 172 -22.08 8.96 2.80
C GLU A 172 -22.10 8.39 1.38
N LEU A 173 -20.94 8.29 0.72
CA LEU A 173 -20.80 7.69 -0.60
C LEU A 173 -21.06 6.17 -0.60
N LEU A 174 -20.60 5.42 0.41
CA LEU A 174 -20.92 3.99 0.55
C LEU A 174 -22.40 3.76 0.87
N GLU A 175 -22.97 4.57 1.77
CA GLU A 175 -24.37 4.50 2.21
C GLU A 175 -25.33 4.79 1.04
N ALA A 176 -25.06 5.84 0.24
CA ALA A 176 -25.80 6.14 -0.98
C ALA A 176 -25.78 5.01 -2.02
N ASN A 177 -24.75 4.16 -1.99
CA ASN A 177 -24.59 3.00 -2.87
C ASN A 177 -25.00 1.66 -2.22
N GLU A 178 -25.67 1.69 -1.05
CA GLU A 178 -26.05 0.52 -0.23
C GLU A 178 -24.89 -0.43 0.10
N GLN A 179 -23.65 0.07 0.11
CA GLN A 179 -22.47 -0.73 0.45
C GLN A 179 -22.25 -0.71 1.96
N HIS A 180 -22.01 -1.88 2.56
CA HIS A 180 -21.71 -2.00 3.99
C HIS A 180 -20.52 -1.10 4.38
N VAL A 181 -20.72 -0.19 5.34
CA VAL A 181 -19.66 0.64 5.92
C VAL A 181 -18.84 -0.15 6.94
N PRO A 182 -17.53 -0.38 6.75
CA PRO A 182 -16.70 -1.08 7.72
C PRO A 182 -16.32 -0.16 8.90
N VAL A 183 -16.19 -0.75 10.09
CA VAL A 183 -15.88 -0.04 11.35
C VAL A 183 -14.44 0.50 11.42
N ALA A 184 -13.53 -0.09 10.64
CA ALA A 184 -12.10 0.24 10.60
C ALA A 184 -11.68 0.84 9.25
N ASN A 185 -10.39 1.19 9.09
CA ASN A 185 -9.77 1.91 7.96
C ASN A 185 -10.01 1.33 6.53
N LYS A 186 -10.73 0.22 6.40
CA LYS A 186 -11.15 -0.38 5.12
C LYS A 186 -12.28 0.38 4.40
N ILE A 187 -12.72 1.53 4.90
CA ILE A 187 -13.71 2.40 4.24
C ILE A 187 -13.15 2.81 2.86
N MET A 188 -11.95 3.41 2.87
CA MET A 188 -11.22 3.83 1.67
C MET A 188 -11.01 2.69 0.67
N ASP A 189 -10.66 1.47 1.13
CA ASP A 189 -10.48 0.31 0.24
C ASP A 189 -11.76 -0.05 -0.53
N ARG A 190 -12.94 0.09 0.11
CA ARG A 190 -14.24 -0.15 -0.54
C ARG A 190 -14.65 0.98 -1.46
N CYS A 191 -14.35 2.23 -1.10
CA CYS A 191 -14.57 3.37 -1.98
C CYS A 191 -13.74 3.24 -3.27
N VAL A 192 -12.47 2.83 -3.20
CA VAL A 192 -11.62 2.62 -4.38
C VAL A 192 -12.17 1.53 -5.29
N ASP A 193 -12.57 0.36 -4.74
CA ASP A 193 -13.21 -0.71 -5.53
C ASP A 193 -14.51 -0.24 -6.21
N MET A 194 -15.34 0.49 -5.45
CA MET A 194 -16.63 1.01 -5.90
C MET A 194 -16.50 2.10 -6.97
N LEU A 195 -15.49 2.99 -6.90
CA LEU A 195 -15.21 3.98 -7.95
C LEU A 195 -14.67 3.33 -9.23
N LEU A 196 -13.74 2.37 -9.10
CA LEU A 196 -13.03 1.81 -10.24
C LEU A 196 -13.79 0.73 -11.01
N PHE A 197 -14.67 0.00 -10.32
CA PHE A 197 -15.40 -1.14 -10.89
C PHE A 197 -16.93 -1.04 -10.74
N GLY A 198 -17.44 -0.10 -9.94
CA GLY A 198 -18.87 0.06 -9.62
C GLY A 198 -19.29 -0.65 -8.31
N PRO A 199 -20.35 -0.20 -7.62
CA PRO A 199 -20.86 -0.85 -6.40
C PRO A 199 -21.32 -2.30 -6.64
N THR A 200 -20.98 -3.20 -5.71
CA THR A 200 -21.38 -4.61 -5.77
C THR A 200 -22.87 -4.80 -5.44
N GLU A 201 -23.49 -5.78 -6.11
CA GLU A 201 -24.82 -6.26 -5.74
C GLU A 201 -24.79 -7.10 -4.45
N LYS A 202 -25.99 -7.35 -3.91
CA LYS A 202 -26.19 -8.23 -2.75
C LYS A 202 -26.06 -9.71 -3.18
N CYS A 203 -25.57 -10.54 -2.28
CA CYS A 203 -25.36 -11.98 -2.49
C CYS A 203 -26.69 -12.74 -2.46
N ASP A 204 -26.98 -13.52 -3.51
CA ASP A 204 -28.23 -14.28 -3.67
C ASP A 204 -28.39 -15.41 -2.64
N GLN A 205 -27.29 -15.90 -2.07
CA GLN A 205 -27.24 -17.10 -1.22
C GLN A 205 -27.41 -16.83 0.28
N CYS A 206 -27.48 -15.57 0.72
CA CYS A 206 -27.61 -15.25 2.14
C CYS A 206 -28.52 -14.03 2.41
N THR A 207 -29.43 -14.21 3.35
CA THR A 207 -30.49 -13.22 3.65
C THR A 207 -30.01 -12.05 4.52
N ARG A 208 -28.82 -12.12 5.14
CA ARG A 208 -28.37 -11.14 6.14
C ARG A 208 -26.98 -10.60 5.82
N ASN A 209 -26.90 -9.28 5.61
CA ASN A 209 -25.67 -8.51 5.32
C ASN A 209 -24.82 -9.07 4.18
N GLY A 210 -25.46 -9.62 3.15
CA GLY A 210 -24.81 -10.27 2.00
C GLY A 210 -24.12 -9.31 1.05
N HIS A 211 -23.06 -8.63 1.47
CA HIS A 211 -22.21 -7.80 0.60
C HIS A 211 -20.97 -8.58 0.20
N LEU A 212 -20.55 -8.42 -1.07
CA LEU A 212 -19.31 -9.00 -1.56
C LEU A 212 -18.15 -8.00 -1.40
N VAL A 213 -17.01 -8.47 -0.89
CA VAL A 213 -15.87 -7.63 -0.53
C VAL A 213 -14.58 -8.25 -1.04
N ILE A 214 -13.70 -7.43 -1.61
CA ILE A 214 -12.41 -7.87 -2.15
C ILE A 214 -11.52 -8.53 -1.08
N SER A 215 -10.96 -9.67 -1.46
CA SER A 215 -10.02 -10.53 -0.74
C SER A 215 -8.71 -10.66 -1.55
N ALA A 216 -7.78 -11.51 -1.13
CA ALA A 216 -6.57 -11.82 -1.89
C ALA A 216 -6.83 -12.72 -3.12
N ASP A 217 -7.96 -13.43 -3.12
CA ASP A 217 -8.31 -14.54 -4.02
C ASP A 217 -9.60 -14.31 -4.84
N GLY A 218 -10.21 -13.12 -4.71
CA GLY A 218 -11.47 -12.74 -5.37
C GLY A 218 -12.35 -11.89 -4.46
N TYR A 219 -13.66 -11.97 -4.62
CA TYR A 219 -14.66 -11.31 -3.78
C TYR A 219 -15.35 -12.36 -2.91
N HIS A 220 -15.37 -12.11 -1.60
CA HIS A 220 -16.02 -12.97 -0.62
C HIS A 220 -17.25 -12.29 -0.05
N CYS A 221 -18.33 -13.04 0.14
CA CYS A 221 -19.47 -12.56 0.91
C CYS A 221 -19.09 -12.38 2.38
N ILE A 222 -19.45 -11.24 2.99
CA ILE A 222 -19.29 -11.01 4.44
C ILE A 222 -20.58 -11.25 5.25
N GLY A 223 -21.65 -11.68 4.57
CA GLY A 223 -22.95 -11.96 5.18
C GLY A 223 -23.04 -13.31 5.86
N SER A 224 -24.23 -13.62 6.37
CA SER A 224 -24.54 -14.90 7.02
C SER A 224 -25.83 -15.50 6.49
N VAL A 225 -25.83 -16.82 6.28
CA VAL A 225 -27.00 -17.59 5.82
C VAL A 225 -28.06 -17.66 6.93
N ASN A 226 -27.61 -17.83 8.17
CA ASN A 226 -28.44 -17.77 9.38
C ASN A 226 -27.64 -17.17 10.55
N GLU A 227 -28.00 -17.46 11.80
CA GLU A 227 -27.32 -16.92 13.00
C GLU A 227 -25.97 -17.58 13.32
N TRP A 228 -25.76 -18.79 12.83
CA TRP A 228 -24.62 -19.64 13.18
C TRP A 228 -23.68 -19.84 11.99
N ALA A 229 -24.23 -19.88 10.77
CA ALA A 229 -23.50 -20.07 9.51
C ALA A 229 -23.24 -18.74 8.78
N LYS A 230 -21.95 -18.40 8.60
CA LYS A 230 -21.51 -17.37 7.66
C LYS A 230 -21.72 -17.84 6.22
N CYS A 231 -21.88 -16.89 5.30
CA CYS A 231 -21.87 -17.18 3.87
C CYS A 231 -20.43 -17.48 3.42
N ASP A 232 -20.29 -18.47 2.54
CA ASP A 232 -19.03 -18.97 1.99
C ASP A 232 -18.82 -18.60 0.51
N VAL A 233 -19.79 -17.92 -0.11
CA VAL A 233 -19.76 -17.52 -1.52
C VAL A 233 -18.50 -16.73 -1.85
N LYS A 234 -17.79 -17.24 -2.87
CA LYS A 234 -16.64 -16.62 -3.53
C LYS A 234 -16.95 -16.41 -5.02
N THR A 235 -16.48 -15.31 -5.59
CA THR A 235 -16.47 -15.10 -7.05
C THR A 235 -15.35 -14.15 -7.45
N GLN A 236 -14.79 -14.29 -8.66
CA GLN A 236 -13.92 -13.26 -9.25
C GLN A 236 -14.71 -12.19 -10.01
N HIS A 237 -15.97 -12.47 -10.34
CA HIS A 237 -16.87 -11.62 -11.10
C HIS A 237 -18.17 -11.42 -10.31
N PRO A 238 -18.20 -10.53 -9.31
CA PRO A 238 -19.44 -10.13 -8.67
C PRO A 238 -20.29 -9.34 -9.67
N ARG A 239 -21.62 -9.45 -9.58
CA ARG A 239 -22.51 -8.51 -10.27
C ARG A 239 -22.37 -7.13 -9.64
N ARG A 240 -22.39 -6.08 -10.46
CA ARG A 240 -22.20 -4.70 -10.05
C ARG A 240 -23.20 -3.81 -10.79
N ARG A 241 -23.65 -2.75 -10.13
CA ARG A 241 -24.54 -1.72 -10.72
C ARG A 241 -23.77 -0.44 -11.02
N VAL A 242 -24.41 0.48 -11.74
CA VAL A 242 -23.87 1.82 -12.00
C VAL A 242 -23.67 2.55 -10.67
N LEU A 243 -22.55 3.27 -10.55
CA LEU A 243 -22.21 4.10 -9.39
C LEU A 243 -23.19 5.28 -9.26
N LEU A 244 -23.71 5.51 -8.06
CA LEU A 244 -24.51 6.69 -7.73
C LEU A 244 -23.68 7.64 -6.88
N ILE A 245 -23.30 8.80 -7.42
CA ILE A 245 -22.57 9.84 -6.70
C ILE A 245 -23.58 10.93 -6.28
N PRO A 246 -23.74 11.22 -4.98
CA PRO A 246 -24.59 12.33 -4.54
C PRO A 246 -24.10 13.68 -5.09
N GLU A 247 -25.00 14.48 -5.65
CA GLU A 247 -24.74 15.83 -6.19
C GLU A 247 -23.93 16.71 -5.22
N LYS A 248 -24.27 16.64 -3.93
CA LYS A 248 -23.60 17.34 -2.82
C LYS A 248 -22.11 17.01 -2.63
N LEU A 249 -21.61 15.96 -3.28
CA LEU A 249 -20.19 15.59 -3.35
C LEU A 249 -19.58 16.02 -4.70
N LEU A 250 -20.28 15.84 -5.82
CA LEU A 250 -19.90 16.36 -7.14
C LEU A 250 -19.62 17.88 -7.10
N ASP A 251 -20.53 18.66 -6.50
CA ASP A 251 -20.42 20.12 -6.33
C ASP A 251 -19.17 20.56 -5.53
N LYS A 252 -18.55 19.65 -4.78
CA LYS A 252 -17.44 19.93 -3.84
C LYS A 252 -16.12 19.29 -4.25
N TYR A 253 -16.17 18.24 -5.05
CA TYR A 253 -15.04 17.36 -5.36
C TYR A 253 -15.11 16.98 -6.83
N SER A 254 -14.57 17.84 -7.71
CA SER A 254 -14.61 17.70 -9.17
C SER A 254 -13.76 16.55 -9.75
N PHE A 255 -13.37 15.58 -8.91
CA PHE A 255 -12.65 14.35 -9.28
C PHE A 255 -13.50 13.08 -9.06
N LEU A 256 -14.74 13.23 -8.59
CA LEU A 256 -15.72 12.16 -8.42
C LEU A 256 -16.63 12.04 -9.65
#